data_AF-A0A442BNU6-F1
#
_entry.id   AF-A0A442BNU6-F1
#
_cell.length_a   1.000
_cell.length_b   1.000
_cell.length_c   1.000
_cell.angle_alpha   90.00
_cell.angle_beta   90.00
_cell.angle_gamma   90.00
#
_symmetry.space_group_name_H-M   'P 1'
#
loop_
_entity.id
_entity.type
_entity.pdbx_description
1 polymer ?
#
loop_
_entity_poly.entity_id
_entity_poly.type
_entity_poly.pdbx_seq_one_letter_code
_entity_poly.pdbx_strand_id
1 'polypeptide(L)'
;MPWLGRWRNQYGSVLDITGEDGGRVEGTFRTALEDSSFYGQTVPIFGIAHGDVIGVTAAGEGTAGPAAVSYTGILRDGKLETMWLTVAGSTITGKEGEIASRKRVGTWRAFGTSLDTFVRE
;
A
#
# COMPACT_ATOMS: atom_id res chain seq x y z
N MET A 1 16.99 3.18 -14.43
CA MET A 1 16.47 2.65 -13.15
C MET A 1 15.38 1.64 -13.41
N PRO A 2 15.49 0.40 -12.91
CA PRO A 2 14.44 -0.60 -13.10
C PRO A 2 13.15 -0.29 -12.34
N TRP A 3 13.15 0.64 -11.37
CA TRP A 3 12.00 0.95 -10.52
C TRP A 3 11.09 2.05 -11.07
N LEU A 4 11.67 3.08 -11.71
CA LEU A 4 10.94 4.24 -12.18
C LEU A 4 9.81 3.87 -13.14
N GLY A 5 8.67 4.52 -13.00
CA GLY A 5 7.50 4.35 -13.85
C GLY A 5 6.28 3.85 -13.09
N ARG A 6 5.23 3.59 -13.86
CA ARG A 6 3.92 3.22 -13.37
C ARG A 6 3.75 1.70 -13.42
N TRP A 7 3.25 1.15 -12.32
CA TRP A 7 3.10 -0.27 -12.10
C TRP A 7 1.68 -0.57 -11.65
N ARG A 8 1.03 -1.54 -12.28
CA ARG A 8 -0.33 -1.97 -11.97
C ARG A 8 -0.34 -3.38 -11.41
N ASN A 9 -1.04 -3.61 -10.30
CA ASN A 9 -1.21 -4.95 -9.75
C ASN A 9 -2.41 -5.70 -10.37
N GLN A 10 -2.60 -6.96 -9.99
CA GLN A 10 -3.69 -7.81 -10.47
C GLN A 10 -5.10 -7.29 -10.14
N TYR A 11 -5.23 -6.37 -9.17
CA TYR A 11 -6.50 -5.75 -8.78
C TYR A 11 -6.74 -4.39 -9.46
N GLY A 12 -5.76 -3.89 -10.22
CA GLY A 12 -5.82 -2.58 -10.86
C GLY A 12 -5.31 -1.41 -9.99
N SER A 13 -4.79 -1.68 -8.79
CA SER A 13 -4.09 -0.67 -7.99
C SER A 13 -2.79 -0.25 -8.68
N VAL A 14 -2.40 1.00 -8.49
CA VAL A 14 -1.26 1.62 -9.18
C VAL A 14 -0.21 2.07 -8.16
N LEU A 15 1.03 1.63 -8.37
CA LEU A 15 2.24 2.14 -7.74
C LEU A 15 3.00 2.96 -8.81
N ASP A 16 3.15 4.25 -8.59
CA ASP A 16 3.85 5.15 -9.51
C ASP A 16 5.14 5.65 -8.86
N ILE A 17 6.28 5.13 -9.32
CA ILE A 17 7.60 5.47 -8.79
C ILE A 17 8.20 6.58 -9.65
N THR A 18 8.28 7.78 -9.09
CA THR A 18 8.69 8.98 -9.82
C THR A 18 10.13 9.40 -9.53
N GLY A 19 10.71 8.94 -8.42
CA GLY A 19 12.07 9.27 -8.04
C GLY A 19 12.84 8.07 -7.53
N GLU A 20 14.10 7.97 -7.97
CA GLU A 20 15.09 7.07 -7.35
C GLU A 20 16.46 7.73 -7.34
N ASP A 21 17.05 7.86 -6.15
CA ASP A 21 18.39 8.42 -5.95
C ASP A 21 19.17 7.64 -4.89
N GLY A 22 20.29 7.02 -5.28
CA GLY A 22 21.15 6.28 -4.37
C GLY A 22 20.43 5.13 -3.63
N GLY A 23 19.45 4.50 -4.27
CA GLY A 23 18.58 3.47 -3.70
C GLY A 23 17.37 4.02 -2.95
N ARG A 24 17.25 5.33 -2.71
CA ARG A 24 16.04 5.93 -2.12
C ARG A 24 14.94 5.98 -3.17
N VAL A 25 13.75 5.50 -2.83
CA VAL A 25 12.59 5.46 -3.73
C VAL A 25 11.51 6.39 -3.21
N GLU A 26 10.92 7.16 -4.10
CA GLU A 26 9.72 7.97 -3.82
C GLU A 26 8.70 7.89 -4.96
N GLY A 27 7.44 8.12 -4.63
CA GLY A 27 6.36 8.06 -5.59
C GLY A 27 4.99 8.14 -4.93
N THR A 28 4.00 7.51 -5.55
CA THR A 28 2.65 7.42 -5.01
C THR A 28 2.04 6.04 -5.18
N PHE A 29 1.02 5.75 -4.38
CA PHE A 29 0.21 4.56 -4.47
C PHE A 29 -1.28 4.92 -4.49
N ARG A 30 -2.05 4.25 -5.34
CA ARG A 30 -3.51 4.36 -5.42
C ARG A 30 -4.13 2.97 -5.49
N THR A 31 -4.91 2.61 -4.48
CA THR A 31 -5.63 1.34 -4.44
C THR A 31 -6.84 1.34 -5.37
N ALA A 32 -7.12 0.20 -6.00
CA ALA A 32 -8.38 -0.08 -6.68
C ALA A 32 -9.39 -0.83 -5.80
N LEU A 33 -8.95 -1.35 -4.64
CA LEU A 33 -9.79 -2.10 -3.71
C LEU A 33 -10.65 -1.15 -2.86
N GLU A 34 -11.97 -1.30 -2.93
CA GLU A 34 -12.95 -0.43 -2.26
C GLU A 34 -12.95 -0.58 -0.74
N ASP A 35 -12.55 -1.75 -0.25
CA ASP A 35 -12.44 -2.08 1.18
C ASP A 35 -11.10 -1.63 1.79
N SER A 36 -10.21 -1.03 1.00
CA SER A 36 -8.96 -0.46 1.49
C SER A 36 -9.18 0.83 2.28
N SER A 37 -8.36 1.03 3.32
CA SER A 37 -8.35 2.29 4.08
C SER A 37 -8.03 3.52 3.24
N PHE A 38 -7.32 3.34 2.10
CA PHE A 38 -6.92 4.42 1.20
C PHE A 38 -7.76 4.48 -0.08
N TYR A 39 -8.92 3.82 -0.14
CA TYR A 39 -9.78 3.87 -1.32
C TYR A 39 -10.22 5.31 -1.65
N GLY A 40 -10.19 5.65 -2.94
CA GLY A 40 -10.48 7.01 -3.43
C GLY A 40 -9.34 8.01 -3.25
N GLN A 41 -8.18 7.60 -2.72
CA GLN A 41 -7.06 8.48 -2.40
C GLN A 41 -5.79 8.07 -3.16
N THR A 42 -4.89 9.03 -3.38
CA THR A 42 -3.51 8.79 -3.78
C THR A 42 -2.62 9.15 -2.60
N VAL A 43 -1.82 8.19 -2.12
CA VAL A 43 -0.95 8.36 -0.95
C VAL A 43 0.53 8.38 -1.38
N PRO A 44 1.38 9.22 -0.76
CA PRO A 44 2.80 9.19 -1.04
C PRO A 44 3.44 7.88 -0.54
N ILE A 45 4.41 7.38 -1.28
CA ILE A 45 5.26 6.26 -0.85
C ILE A 45 6.71 6.69 -0.75
N PHE A 46 7.40 6.13 0.23
CA PHE A 46 8.84 6.28 0.41
C PHE A 46 9.46 4.91 0.70
N GLY A 47 10.69 4.70 0.26
CA GLY A 47 11.32 3.39 0.36
C GLY A 47 12.80 3.36 0.05
N ILE A 48 13.33 2.14 0.06
CA ILE A 48 14.72 1.81 -0.28
C ILE A 48 14.71 0.61 -1.23
N ALA A 49 15.56 0.66 -2.24
CA ALA A 49 15.84 -0.43 -3.16
C ALA A 49 17.35 -0.73 -3.20
N HIS A 50 17.68 -2.00 -3.42
CA HIS A 50 19.07 -2.45 -3.60
C HIS A 50 19.11 -3.68 -4.50
N GLY A 51 19.85 -3.62 -5.61
CA GLY A 51 19.85 -4.71 -6.58
C GLY A 51 18.45 -4.92 -7.18
N ASP A 52 17.90 -6.11 -7.04
CA ASP A 52 16.57 -6.51 -7.50
C ASP A 52 15.51 -6.53 -6.38
N VAL A 53 15.83 -6.09 -5.17
CA VAL A 53 14.88 -6.02 -4.05
C VAL A 53 14.50 -4.58 -3.71
N ILE A 54 13.26 -4.40 -3.25
CA ILE A 54 12.68 -3.09 -2.92
C ILE A 54 11.77 -3.18 -1.69
N GLY A 55 11.74 -2.13 -0.88
CA GLY A 55 10.75 -1.92 0.16
C GLY A 55 10.20 -0.50 0.08
N VAL A 56 8.88 -0.33 -0.01
CA VAL A 56 8.19 0.98 -0.03
C VAL A 56 7.05 0.99 0.97
N THR A 57 6.76 2.15 1.58
CA THR A 57 5.70 2.32 2.58
C THR A 57 4.88 3.56 2.31
N ALA A 58 3.56 3.44 2.45
CA ALA A 58 2.62 4.55 2.58
C ALA A 58 2.05 4.57 4.00
N ALA A 59 1.88 5.75 4.58
CA ALA A 59 1.16 5.93 5.85
C ALA A 59 0.39 7.25 5.84
N GLY A 60 -0.79 7.27 6.45
CA GLY A 60 -1.63 8.46 6.48
C GLY A 60 -2.99 8.23 7.13
N GLU A 61 -3.84 9.25 7.05
CA GLU A 61 -5.24 9.16 7.50
C GLU A 61 -6.08 8.47 6.41
N GLY A 62 -6.57 7.27 6.69
CA GLY A 62 -7.52 6.56 5.84
C GLY A 62 -8.97 6.82 6.25
N THR A 63 -9.92 6.21 5.54
CA THR A 63 -11.36 6.35 5.78
C THR A 63 -11.74 6.07 7.25
N ALA A 64 -11.21 4.98 7.80
CA ALA A 64 -11.50 4.56 9.17
C ALA A 64 -10.57 5.19 10.22
N GLY A 65 -9.50 5.87 9.84
CA GLY A 65 -8.49 6.40 10.74
C GLY A 65 -7.06 6.18 10.24
N PRO A 66 -6.04 6.36 11.09
CA PRO A 66 -4.65 6.20 10.69
C PRO A 66 -4.38 4.77 10.23
N ALA A 67 -3.75 4.66 9.07
CA ALA A 67 -3.38 3.40 8.45
C ALA A 67 -1.99 3.48 7.81
N ALA A 68 -1.39 2.32 7.57
CA ALA A 68 -0.16 2.17 6.81
C ALA A 68 -0.20 0.91 5.95
N VAL A 69 0.52 0.93 4.85
CA VAL A 69 0.83 -0.25 4.05
C VAL A 69 2.31 -0.22 3.67
N SER A 70 2.99 -1.34 3.89
CA SER A 70 4.37 -1.55 3.43
C SER A 70 4.37 -2.69 2.43
N TYR A 71 5.03 -2.48 1.30
CA TYR A 71 5.33 -3.51 0.31
C TYR A 71 6.81 -3.83 0.38
N THR A 72 7.15 -5.10 0.42
CA THR A 72 8.52 -5.61 0.22
C THR A 72 8.50 -6.62 -0.91
N GLY A 73 9.42 -6.50 -1.85
CA GLY A 73 9.37 -7.34 -3.05
C GLY A 73 10.68 -7.47 -3.79
N ILE A 74 10.57 -8.19 -4.90
CA ILE A 74 11.66 -8.54 -5.80
C ILE A 74 11.22 -8.32 -7.25
N LEU A 75 12.11 -7.79 -8.07
CA LEU A 75 11.88 -7.63 -9.51
C LEU A 75 12.42 -8.85 -10.26
N ARG A 76 11.53 -9.69 -10.81
CA ARG A 76 11.88 -10.86 -11.62
C ARG A 76 11.05 -10.93 -12.88
N ASP A 77 11.68 -11.27 -13.99
CA ASP A 77 11.01 -11.46 -15.28
C ASP A 77 10.13 -10.26 -15.68
N GLY A 78 10.57 -9.04 -15.36
CA GLY A 78 9.84 -7.79 -15.61
C GLY A 78 8.66 -7.52 -14.68
N LYS A 79 8.42 -8.35 -13.67
CA LYS A 79 7.35 -8.22 -12.68
C LYS A 79 7.91 -7.88 -11.31
N LEU A 80 7.23 -6.98 -10.62
CA LEU A 80 7.50 -6.67 -9.23
C LEU A 80 6.59 -7.53 -8.35
N GLU A 81 7.16 -8.62 -7.83
CA GLU A 81 6.50 -9.57 -6.94
C GLU A 81 6.64 -9.09 -5.49
N THR A 82 5.53 -8.81 -4.81
CA THR A 82 5.54 -8.18 -3.48
C THR A 82 4.72 -8.95 -2.47
N MET A 83 5.19 -8.97 -1.24
CA MET A 83 4.38 -9.17 -0.05
C MET A 83 4.08 -7.82 0.57
N TRP A 84 2.86 -7.64 1.05
CA TRP A 84 2.49 -6.45 1.79
C TRP A 84 2.07 -6.74 3.23
N LEU A 85 2.28 -5.75 4.09
CA LEU A 85 1.76 -5.67 5.45
C LEU A 85 0.94 -4.40 5.58
N THR A 86 -0.31 -4.51 6.00
CA THR A 86 -1.14 -3.37 6.37
C THR A 86 -1.23 -3.24 7.89
N VAL A 87 -1.37 -2.00 8.35
CA VAL A 87 -1.68 -1.66 9.74
C VAL A 87 -2.85 -0.69 9.75
N ALA A 88 -3.89 -0.99 10.52
CA ALA A 88 -5.03 -0.10 10.74
C ALA A 88 -5.15 0.25 12.23
N GLY A 89 -5.03 1.53 12.57
CA GLY A 89 -5.16 2.00 13.95
C GLY A 89 -6.61 2.12 14.42
N SER A 90 -7.56 2.28 13.49
CA SER A 90 -8.99 2.38 13.75
C SER A 90 -9.82 1.63 12.70
N THR A 91 -11.06 1.31 13.07
CA THR A 91 -12.07 0.69 12.21
C THR A 91 -13.41 1.39 12.40
N ILE A 92 -14.32 1.23 11.44
CA ILE A 92 -15.69 1.71 11.52
C ILE A 92 -16.56 0.54 11.99
N THR A 93 -17.30 0.73 13.08
CA THR A 93 -18.21 -0.27 13.64
C THR A 93 -19.61 0.31 13.83
N GLY A 94 -20.63 -0.48 13.52
CA GLY A 94 -22.02 -0.16 13.78
C GLY A 94 -22.88 -1.41 13.59
N LYS A 95 -24.07 -1.42 14.18
CA LYS A 95 -25.09 -2.42 13.84
C LYS A 95 -26.00 -1.86 12.75
N GLU A 96 -26.67 -2.75 12.03
CA GLU A 96 -27.70 -2.35 11.09
C GLU A 96 -28.77 -1.50 11.80
N GLY A 97 -29.07 -0.32 11.22
CA GLY A 97 -29.98 0.66 11.81
C GLY A 97 -29.36 1.63 12.83
N GLU A 98 -28.07 1.50 13.18
CA GLU A 98 -27.36 2.43 14.06
C GLU A 98 -26.39 3.33 13.28
N ILE A 99 -26.14 4.54 13.79
CA ILE A 99 -25.07 5.40 13.25
C ILE A 99 -23.72 4.74 13.55
N ALA A 100 -22.96 4.46 12.49
CA ALA A 100 -21.63 3.86 12.63
C ALA A 100 -20.66 4.81 13.38
N SER A 101 -19.75 4.22 14.14
CA SER A 101 -18.75 4.95 14.93
C SER A 101 -17.34 4.44 14.67
N ARG A 102 -16.36 5.32 14.79
CA ARG A 102 -14.94 4.98 14.70
C ARG A 102 -14.48 4.40 16.04
N LYS A 103 -13.77 3.28 16.00
CA LYS A 103 -13.19 2.63 17.18
C LYS A 103 -11.73 2.25 16.94
N ARG A 104 -10.89 2.44 17.95
CA ARG A 104 -9.51 1.96 17.94
C ARG A 104 -9.48 0.44 17.77
N VAL A 105 -8.66 -0.06 16.85
CA VAL A 105 -8.47 -1.50 16.66
C VAL A 105 -7.58 -2.05 17.76
N GLY A 106 -7.95 -3.21 18.33
CA GLY A 106 -7.06 -3.94 19.22
C GLY A 106 -5.89 -4.53 18.42
N THR A 107 -4.67 -4.46 18.95
CA THR A 107 -3.43 -4.80 18.23
C THR A 107 -3.49 -6.13 17.46
N TRP A 108 -4.10 -7.17 18.02
CA TRP A 108 -4.23 -8.48 17.40
C TRP A 108 -5.10 -8.52 16.12
N ARG A 109 -5.89 -7.48 15.83
CA ARG A 109 -6.65 -7.30 14.58
C ARG A 109 -6.11 -6.17 13.69
N ALA A 110 -5.09 -5.46 14.13
CA ALA A 110 -4.62 -4.26 13.43
C ALA A 110 -3.84 -4.58 12.15
N PHE A 111 -3.39 -5.82 11.97
CA PHE A 111 -2.47 -6.22 10.91
C PHE A 111 -3.14 -7.09 9.86
N GLY A 112 -2.79 -6.87 8.59
CA GLY A 112 -3.14 -7.73 7.46
C GLY A 112 -1.93 -8.00 6.58
N THR A 113 -1.91 -9.12 5.85
CA THR A 113 -0.85 -9.41 4.88
C THR A 113 -1.38 -10.23 3.72
N SER A 114 -0.80 -10.01 2.53
CA SER A 114 -0.99 -10.84 1.35
C SER A 114 0.11 -10.54 0.32
N LEU A 115 -0.09 -11.01 -0.91
CA LEU A 115 0.81 -10.85 -2.04
C LEU A 115 0.15 -10.01 -3.14
N ASP A 116 0.93 -9.14 -3.76
CA ASP A 116 0.57 -8.41 -4.96
C ASP A 116 1.67 -8.57 -6.02
N THR A 117 1.26 -8.80 -7.26
CA THR A 117 2.16 -8.83 -8.42
C THR A 117 1.90 -7.61 -9.26
N PHE A 118 2.89 -6.74 -9.39
CA PHE A 118 2.83 -5.54 -10.20
C PHE A 118 3.51 -5.74 -11.56
N VAL A 119 2.82 -5.34 -12.62
CA VAL A 119 3.36 -5.27 -13.99
C VAL A 119 3.50 -3.82 -14.40
N ARG A 120 4.51 -3.52 -15.21
CA ARG A 120 4.71 -2.17 -15.74
C ARG A 120 3.60 -1.81 -16.72
N GLU A 121 3.06 -0.60 -16.62
CA GLU A 121 2.16 0.01 -17.62
C GLU A 121 2.93 0.59 -18.81
#